data_AF-A0AAV2IPQ4-F1
#
_entry.id   AF-A0AAV2IPQ4-F1
#
_cell.length_a   1.000
_cell.length_b   1.000
_cell.length_c   1.000
_cell.angle_alpha   90.00
_cell.angle_beta   90.00
_cell.angle_gamma   90.00
#
_symmetry.space_group_name_H-M   'P 1'
#
loop_
_entity.id
_entity.type
_entity.pdbx_description
1 polymer ?
#
loop_
_entity_poly.entity_id
_entity_poly.type
_entity_poly.pdbx_seq_one_letter_code
_entity_poly.pdbx_strand_id
1 'polypeptide(L)' 'YCVFYQTYNVDRQITDSAASGTAYLTGVKTNQGLLGLSGAAQRYNCSSAQGAHVDSILRWSISAGSC' A
#
# COMPACT_ATOMS: atom_id res chain seq x y z
N TYR A 1 18.73 16.68 -2.63
CA TYR A 1 17.53 17.45 -2.25
C TYR A 1 16.84 16.71 -1.11
N CYS A 2 16.53 17.39 0.00
CA CYS A 2 15.81 16.77 1.11
C CYS A 2 14.31 17.08 0.98
N VAL A 3 13.48 16.05 1.10
CA VAL A 3 12.02 16.14 1.00
C VAL A 3 11.36 15.52 2.22
N PHE A 4 10.22 16.10 2.59
CA PHE A 4 9.36 15.59 3.65
C PHE A 4 8.11 14.97 3.02
N TYR A 5 7.66 13.85 3.57
CA TYR A 5 6.47 13.14 3.11
C TYR A 5 5.42 13.04 4.21
N GLN A 6 4.15 13.22 3.84
CA GLN A 6 3.03 13.09 4.76
C GLN A 6 2.60 11.62 4.89
N THR A 7 2.72 11.07 6.09
CA THR A 7 2.62 9.63 6.36
C THR A 7 1.24 9.13 6.79
N TYR A 8 0.23 10.00 6.93
CA TYR A 8 -1.13 9.55 7.26
C TYR A 8 -1.64 8.55 6.21
N ASN A 9 -2.43 7.58 6.65
CA ASN A 9 -3.07 6.60 5.77
C ASN A 9 -4.55 6.96 5.55
N VAL A 10 -5.33 6.09 4.90
CA VAL A 10 -6.70 6.45 4.46
C VAL A 10 -7.63 6.69 5.65
N ASP A 11 -7.49 5.93 6.73
CA ASP A 11 -8.41 5.96 7.89
C ASP A 11 -7.80 6.55 9.18
N ARG A 12 -6.47 6.75 9.25
CA ARG A 12 -5.75 7.21 10.45
C ARG A 12 -4.62 8.20 10.18
N GLN A 13 -4.44 9.12 11.12
CA GLN A 13 -3.36 10.11 11.09
C GLN A 13 -1.98 9.50 11.41
N ILE A 14 -1.93 8.52 12.31
CA ILE A 14 -0.72 7.78 12.67
C ILE A 14 -0.78 6.41 11.99
N THR A 15 -0.02 6.27 10.91
CA THR A 15 0.03 5.05 10.11
C THR A 15 0.79 3.92 10.80
N ASP A 16 0.45 2.68 10.47
CA ASP A 16 1.26 1.51 10.77
C ASP A 16 2.25 1.18 9.63
N SER A 17 3.11 0.18 9.85
CA SER A 17 4.11 -0.28 8.87
C SER A 17 3.49 -0.89 7.59
N ALA A 18 2.33 -1.56 7.68
CA ALA A 18 1.71 -2.19 6.52
C ALA A 18 1.13 -1.14 5.56
N ALA A 19 0.38 -0.17 6.09
CA ALA A 19 -0.20 0.89 5.27
C ALA A 19 0.86 1.82 4.68
N SER A 20 1.92 2.14 5.44
CA SER A 20 3.04 2.94 4.93
C SER A 20 3.88 2.18 3.89
N GLY A 21 4.15 0.88 4.11
CA GLY A 21 4.83 0.03 3.13
C GLY A 21 4.06 -0.04 1.81
N THR A 22 2.74 -0.18 1.88
CA THR A 22 1.89 -0.11 0.68
C THR A 22 2.01 1.25 -0.02
N ALA A 23 1.97 2.35 0.72
CA ALA A 23 2.09 3.69 0.13
C ALA A 23 3.40 3.91 -0.64
N TYR A 24 4.56 3.61 -0.03
CA TYR A 24 5.85 3.89 -0.68
C TYR A 24 6.29 2.83 -1.69
N LEU A 25 5.80 1.58 -1.59
CA LEU A 25 6.16 0.52 -2.53
C LEU A 25 5.19 0.42 -3.72
N THR A 26 3.92 0.81 -3.56
CA THR A 26 2.89 0.68 -4.61
C THR A 26 2.40 2.04 -5.13
N GLY A 27 2.69 3.13 -4.41
CA GLY A 27 2.17 4.47 -4.73
C GLY A 27 0.73 4.72 -4.28
N VAL A 28 0.07 3.75 -3.64
CA VAL A 28 -1.33 3.84 -3.21
C VAL A 28 -1.43 3.78 -1.68
N LYS A 29 -2.12 4.75 -1.07
CA LYS A 29 -2.44 4.72 0.37
C LYS A 29 -3.58 3.73 0.64
N THR A 30 -3.52 3.04 1.77
CA THR A 30 -4.51 2.04 2.19
C THR A 30 -4.94 2.22 3.64
N ASN A 31 -5.85 1.37 4.12
CA ASN A 31 -6.32 1.38 5.51
C ASN A 31 -5.31 0.72 6.46
N GLN A 32 -5.37 1.07 7.74
CA GLN A 32 -4.47 0.56 8.78
C GLN A 32 -4.42 -0.97 8.85
N GLY A 33 -3.22 -1.55 8.77
CA GLY A 33 -3.01 -3.01 8.83
C GLY A 33 -3.35 -3.77 7.55
N LEU A 34 -3.51 -3.07 6.41
CA LEU A 34 -3.59 -3.68 5.09
C LEU A 34 -2.25 -3.55 4.36
N LEU A 35 -1.86 -4.60 3.64
CA LEU A 35 -0.63 -4.68 2.87
C LEU A 35 -0.94 -5.05 1.42
N GLY A 36 -0.47 -4.25 0.45
CA GLY A 36 -0.62 -4.56 -0.98
C GLY A 36 -2.07 -4.53 -1.48
N LEU A 37 -2.96 -3.86 -0.75
CA LEU A 37 -4.36 -3.65 -1.10
C LEU A 37 -4.67 -2.16 -1.08
N SER A 38 -5.60 -1.71 -1.91
CA SER A 38 -6.14 -0.35 -1.90
C SER A 38 -7.05 -0.11 -0.69
N GLY A 39 -7.38 1.16 -0.43
CA GLY A 39 -8.32 1.56 0.63
C GLY A 39 -9.76 1.05 0.47
N ALA A 40 -10.09 0.38 -0.64
CA ALA A 40 -11.37 -0.30 -0.81
C ALA A 40 -11.49 -1.58 0.04
N ALA A 41 -10.37 -2.21 0.38
CA ALA A 41 -10.35 -3.40 1.24
C ALA A 41 -10.55 -3.03 2.72
N GLN A 42 -11.14 -3.95 3.48
CA GLN A 42 -11.44 -3.80 4.90
C GLN A 42 -10.59 -4.78 5.73
N ARG A 43 -9.98 -4.26 6.80
CA ARG A 43 -9.21 -5.07 7.75
C ARG A 43 -10.12 -6.14 8.38
N TYR A 44 -9.60 -7.36 8.51
CA TYR A 44 -10.33 -8.53 9.02
C TYR A 44 -11.46 -9.06 8.11
N ASN A 45 -11.60 -8.56 6.89
CA ASN A 45 -12.55 -9.06 5.90
C ASN A 45 -11.82 -9.59 4.67
N CYS A 46 -11.56 -10.90 4.62
CA CYS A 46 -10.83 -11.53 3.52
C CYS A 46 -11.52 -11.33 2.16
N SER A 47 -12.85 -11.39 2.12
CA SER A 47 -13.63 -11.23 0.88
C SER A 47 -13.44 -9.87 0.22
N SER A 48 -13.08 -8.84 1.00
CA SER A 48 -12.83 -7.49 0.51
C SER A 48 -11.48 -7.31 -0.19
N ALA A 49 -10.57 -8.29 -0.10
CA ALA A 49 -9.29 -8.23 -0.79
C ALA A 49 -9.43 -8.40 -2.31
N GLN A 50 -10.47 -9.14 -2.74
CA GLN A 50 -10.70 -9.42 -4.14
C GLN A 50 -10.94 -8.12 -4.93
N GLY A 51 -10.14 -7.89 -5.97
CA GLY A 51 -10.22 -6.68 -6.79
C GLY A 51 -9.58 -5.43 -6.19
N ALA A 52 -9.03 -5.51 -4.97
CA ALA A 52 -8.36 -4.38 -4.31
C ALA A 52 -6.82 -4.45 -4.39
N HIS A 53 -6.25 -5.47 -5.04
CA HIS A 53 -4.80 -5.65 -5.16
C HIS A 53 -4.11 -4.50 -5.89
N VAL A 54 -2.94 -4.10 -5.39
CA VAL A 54 -2.08 -3.08 -6.01
C VAL A 54 -0.67 -3.64 -6.21
N ASP A 55 -0.08 -3.38 -7.37
CA ASP A 55 1.25 -3.86 -7.71
C ASP A 55 2.34 -2.99 -7.09
N SER A 56 3.35 -3.65 -6.51
CA SER A 56 4.54 -2.98 -5.97
C SER A 56 5.57 -2.70 -7.06
N ILE A 57 6.41 -1.69 -6.87
CA ILE A 57 7.52 -1.36 -7.77
C ILE A 57 8.45 -2.55 -8.02
N LEU A 58 8.59 -3.46 -7.06
CA LEU A 58 9.34 -4.70 -7.23
C LEU A 58 8.67 -5.60 -8.28
N ARG A 59 7.33 -5.70 -8.24
CA ARG A 59 6.57 -6.46 -9.24
C ARG A 59 6.73 -5.87 -10.63
N TRP A 60 6.69 -4.54 -10.75
CA TRP A 60 6.98 -3.83 -12.00
C TRP A 60 8.42 -4.05 -12.49
N SER A 61 9.39 -4.05 -11.58
CA SER A 61 10.79 -4.32 -11.91
C SER A 61 10.99 -5.73 -12.48
N ILE A 62 10.41 -6.74 -11.82
CA ILE A 62 10.48 -8.13 -12.26
C ILE A 62 9.75 -8.31 -13.61
N SER A 63 8.59 -7.68 -13.82
CA SER A 63 7.87 -7.77 -15.09
C SER A 63 8.59 -7.08 -16.25
N ALA A 64 9.43 -6.08 -15.95
CA ALA A 64 10.32 -5.43 -16.91
C ALA A 64 11.62 -6.21 -17.18
N GLY A 65 11.85 -7.34 -16.50
CA GLY A 65 13.02 -8.21 -16.69
C GLY A 65 14.24 -7.85 -15.83
N SER A 66 14.07 -6.96 -14.85
CA SER A 66 15.11 -6.62 -13.88
C SER A 66 15.09 -7.62 -12.71
N CYS A 67 16.24 -8.19 -12.38
CA CYS A 67 16.42 -9.18 -11.32
C CYS A 67 17.05 -8.57 -10.08
#